data_AF-A0A2D8RHZ8-F1
#
_entry.id   AF-A0A2D8RHZ8-F1
#
_cell.length_a   1.000
_cell.length_b   1.000
_cell.length_c   1.000
_cell.angle_alpha   90.00
_cell.angle_beta   90.00
_cell.angle_gamma   90.00
#
_symmetry.space_group_name_H-M   'P 1'
#
loop_
_entity.id
_entity.type
_entity.pdbx_description
1 polymer ?
#
loop_
_entity_poly.entity_id
_entity_poly.type
_entity_poly.pdbx_seq_one_letter_code
_entity_poly.pdbx_strand_id
1 'polypeptide(L)'
;MALTQMQLIQSLGESMAWFERELNWGVPPTELRHLCGRIGELYTALITNGQMATQVNQHGYDVVSSEGERISVKTTAMMGASGHVSFNANSLSLVDRIVVLRVNTEEMQIETLLNAPVAEVAELFSEANGKYILSFSKLVKFHRPKSELKCLRQVSFEDYTVREIENGSIEVERSGELLSPTVPALRSLAKELGIQMLNGNGNPYNTRQLGDQIIKFLGAI
;
A
#
# COMPACT_ATOMS: atom_id res chain seq x y z
N MET A 1 -4.29 14.98 -25.23
CA MET A 1 -5.54 15.19 -24.47
C MET A 1 -5.37 14.52 -23.13
N ALA A 2 -5.77 15.16 -22.04
CA ALA A 2 -5.70 14.53 -20.72
C ALA A 2 -6.80 13.48 -20.56
N LEU A 3 -6.52 12.41 -19.80
CA LEU A 3 -7.49 11.35 -19.53
C LEU A 3 -8.63 11.89 -18.67
N THR A 4 -9.85 11.44 -18.95
CA THR A 4 -11.00 11.68 -18.07
C THR A 4 -10.91 10.80 -16.82
N GLN A 5 -11.65 11.15 -15.76
CA GLN A 5 -11.73 10.34 -14.54
C GLN A 5 -12.19 8.90 -14.83
N MET A 6 -13.15 8.73 -15.74
CA MET A 6 -13.60 7.39 -16.14
C MET A 6 -12.49 6.59 -16.83
N GLN A 7 -11.68 7.23 -17.69
CA GLN A 7 -10.54 6.59 -18.33
C GLN A 7 -9.45 6.24 -17.33
N LEU A 8 -9.18 7.08 -16.32
CA LEU A 8 -8.23 6.77 -15.24
C LEU A 8 -8.68 5.53 -14.45
N ILE A 9 -9.95 5.45 -14.08
CA ILE A 9 -10.53 4.29 -13.37
C ILE A 9 -10.38 3.01 -14.20
N GLN A 10 -10.74 3.07 -15.50
CA GLN A 10 -10.62 1.93 -16.41
C GLN A 10 -9.16 1.49 -16.57
N SER A 11 -8.26 2.43 -16.86
CA SER A 11 -6.83 2.15 -17.01
C SER A 11 -6.20 1.59 -15.73
N LEU A 12 -6.63 2.07 -14.55
CA LEU A 12 -6.17 1.53 -13.28
C LEU A 12 -6.63 0.08 -13.10
N GLY A 13 -7.91 -0.20 -13.36
CA GLY A 13 -8.47 -1.55 -13.30
C GLY A 13 -7.78 -2.52 -14.25
N GLU A 14 -7.52 -2.11 -15.49
CA GLU A 14 -6.77 -2.89 -16.48
C GLU A 14 -5.33 -3.17 -16.01
N SER A 15 -4.65 -2.16 -15.47
CA SER A 15 -3.27 -2.29 -14.98
C SER A 15 -3.20 -3.26 -13.79
N MET A 16 -4.16 -3.18 -12.86
CA MET A 16 -4.26 -4.11 -11.73
C MET A 16 -4.56 -5.54 -12.19
N ALA A 17 -5.47 -5.73 -13.14
CA ALA A 17 -5.80 -7.04 -13.68
C ALA A 17 -4.63 -7.67 -14.47
N TRP A 18 -3.80 -6.86 -15.11
CA TRP A 18 -2.57 -7.35 -15.75
C TRP A 18 -1.52 -7.72 -14.70
N PHE A 19 -1.34 -6.88 -13.68
CA PHE A 19 -0.42 -7.16 -12.57
C PHE A 19 -0.76 -8.47 -11.87
N GLU A 20 -2.04 -8.73 -11.60
CA GLU A 20 -2.51 -10.00 -11.04
C GLU A 20 -2.16 -11.21 -11.91
N ARG A 21 -2.32 -11.09 -13.24
CA ARG A 21 -1.99 -12.17 -14.18
C ARG A 21 -0.51 -12.51 -14.18
N GLU A 22 0.36 -11.50 -14.20
CA GLU A 22 1.82 -11.69 -14.14
C GLU A 22 2.24 -12.41 -12.85
N LEU A 23 1.66 -12.01 -11.71
CA LEU A 23 1.89 -12.69 -10.42
C LEU A 23 1.41 -14.15 -10.45
N ASN A 24 0.24 -14.41 -11.04
CA ASN A 24 -0.31 -15.77 -11.18
C ASN A 24 0.56 -16.65 -12.10
N TRP A 25 1.31 -16.06 -13.03
CA TRP A 25 2.32 -16.77 -13.82
C TRP A 25 3.66 -16.96 -13.08
N GLY A 26 3.76 -16.49 -11.84
CA GLY A 26 4.94 -16.64 -11.00
C GLY A 26 6.01 -15.57 -11.24
N VAL A 27 5.69 -14.47 -11.94
CA VAL A 27 6.64 -13.37 -12.13
C VAL A 27 6.86 -12.66 -10.79
N PRO A 28 8.12 -12.50 -10.33
CA PRO A 28 8.40 -11.81 -9.08
C PRO A 28 7.93 -10.33 -9.13
N PRO A 29 7.29 -9.80 -8.06
CA PRO A 29 6.81 -8.41 -8.04
C PRO A 29 7.91 -7.36 -8.30
N THR A 30 9.16 -7.70 -7.98
CA THR A 30 10.35 -6.86 -8.19
C THR A 30 10.70 -6.66 -9.65
N GLU A 31 10.22 -7.50 -10.57
CA GLU A 31 10.38 -7.38 -12.01
C GLU A 31 9.26 -6.54 -12.65
N LEU A 32 8.14 -6.34 -11.94
CA LEU A 32 6.97 -5.60 -12.41
C LEU A 32 7.03 -4.09 -12.08
N ARG A 33 8.24 -3.52 -11.94
CA ARG A 33 8.43 -2.13 -11.45
C ARG A 33 7.73 -1.10 -12.31
N HIS A 34 7.77 -1.26 -13.63
CA HIS A 34 7.11 -0.35 -14.57
C HIS A 34 5.59 -0.38 -14.41
N LEU A 35 5.02 -1.57 -14.25
CA LEU A 35 3.59 -1.74 -14.04
C LEU A 35 3.14 -1.20 -12.69
N CYS A 36 3.91 -1.47 -11.62
CA CYS A 36 3.70 -0.86 -10.30
C CYS A 36 3.76 0.68 -10.36
N GLY A 37 4.76 1.22 -11.06
CA GLY A 37 4.88 2.67 -11.28
C GLY A 37 3.61 3.24 -11.91
N ARG A 38 3.16 2.63 -13.01
CA ARG A 38 1.95 3.04 -13.73
C ARG A 38 0.69 2.95 -12.87
N ILE A 39 0.52 1.87 -12.11
CA ILE A 39 -0.60 1.71 -11.16
C ILE A 39 -0.62 2.86 -10.16
N GLY A 40 0.53 3.20 -9.59
CA GLY A 40 0.59 4.28 -8.61
C GLY A 40 0.33 5.66 -9.19
N GLU A 41 0.84 5.94 -10.39
CA GLU A 41 0.55 7.20 -11.10
C GLU A 41 -0.95 7.35 -11.36
N LEU A 42 -1.60 6.29 -11.88
CA LEU A 42 -3.03 6.27 -12.17
C LEU A 42 -3.86 6.43 -10.88
N TYR A 43 -3.52 5.70 -9.83
CA TYR A 43 -4.18 5.81 -8.53
C TYR A 43 -4.02 7.21 -7.93
N THR A 44 -2.82 7.78 -7.99
CA THR A 44 -2.56 9.13 -7.46
C THR A 44 -3.34 10.19 -8.23
N ALA A 45 -3.41 10.08 -9.55
CA ALA A 45 -4.24 10.97 -10.37
C ALA A 45 -5.73 10.84 -10.00
N LEU A 46 -6.21 9.63 -9.73
CA LEU A 46 -7.59 9.38 -9.31
C LEU A 46 -7.90 10.04 -7.95
N ILE A 47 -7.11 9.77 -6.90
CA ILE A 47 -7.41 10.25 -5.54
C ILE A 47 -7.24 11.76 -5.37
N THR A 48 -6.49 12.41 -6.27
CA THR A 48 -6.27 13.87 -6.25
C THR A 48 -7.16 14.63 -7.24
N ASN A 49 -8.11 13.92 -7.88
CA ASN A 49 -8.90 14.41 -9.00
C ASN A 49 -8.03 15.07 -10.10
N GLY A 50 -6.78 14.61 -10.19
CA GLY A 50 -5.74 15.18 -11.02
C GLY A 50 -5.63 14.49 -12.37
N GLN A 51 -4.51 14.75 -13.03
CA GLN A 51 -4.17 14.19 -14.32
C GLN A 51 -2.70 13.78 -14.32
N MET A 52 -2.38 12.75 -15.10
CA MET A 52 -0.99 12.40 -15.36
C MET A 52 -0.29 13.57 -16.06
N ALA A 53 1.00 13.76 -15.78
CA ALA A 53 1.79 14.79 -16.44
C ALA A 53 1.69 14.66 -17.97
N THR A 54 1.37 15.76 -18.64
CA THR A 54 1.02 15.76 -20.07
C THR A 54 2.23 15.59 -20.99
N GLN A 55 3.44 15.79 -20.48
CA GLN A 55 4.68 15.62 -21.24
C GLN A 55 5.31 14.25 -20.97
N VAL A 56 5.68 13.57 -22.06
CA VAL A 56 6.50 12.36 -21.99
C VAL A 56 7.88 12.75 -21.45
N ASN A 57 8.34 12.10 -20.38
CA ASN A 57 9.57 12.44 -19.63
C ASN A 57 9.49 13.77 -18.85
N GLN A 58 8.33 14.10 -18.28
CA GLN A 58 8.22 15.21 -17.35
C GLN A 58 9.27 15.08 -16.23
N HIS A 59 10.05 16.14 -16.02
CA HIS A 59 11.14 16.10 -15.06
C HIS A 59 10.63 16.37 -13.65
N GLY A 60 10.73 15.37 -12.78
CA GLY A 60 10.59 15.49 -11.32
C GLY A 60 9.23 15.11 -10.73
N TYR A 61 8.14 15.26 -11.48
CA TYR A 61 6.78 14.93 -11.02
C TYR A 61 6.00 14.13 -12.07
N ASP A 62 5.06 13.33 -11.59
CA ASP A 62 4.35 12.33 -12.40
C ASP A 62 2.87 12.69 -12.58
N VAL A 63 2.28 13.38 -11.60
CA VAL A 63 0.86 13.77 -11.55
C VAL A 63 0.73 15.26 -11.22
N VAL A 64 -0.30 15.91 -11.77
CA VAL A 64 -0.74 17.25 -11.37
C VAL A 64 -2.13 17.13 -10.76
N SER A 65 -2.33 17.58 -9.51
CA SER A 65 -3.63 17.52 -8.85
C SER A 65 -4.64 18.48 -9.49
N SER A 66 -5.92 18.34 -9.13
CA SER A 66 -6.96 19.32 -9.50
C SER A 66 -6.66 20.74 -9.00
N GLU A 67 -5.90 20.87 -7.91
CA GLU A 67 -5.45 22.14 -7.33
C GLU A 67 -4.15 22.66 -7.96
N GLY A 68 -3.55 21.91 -8.89
CA GLY A 68 -2.32 22.29 -9.59
C GLY A 68 -1.03 21.85 -8.89
N GLU A 69 -1.09 21.06 -7.81
CA GLU A 69 0.10 20.56 -7.13
C GLU A 69 0.86 19.56 -8.02
N ARG A 70 2.18 19.71 -8.09
CA ARG A 70 3.08 18.77 -8.78
C ARG A 70 3.44 17.65 -7.83
N ILE A 71 3.01 16.44 -8.16
CA ILE A 71 3.13 15.26 -7.29
C ILE A 71 4.15 14.29 -7.87
N SER A 72 5.16 13.92 -7.07
CA SER A 72 6.03 12.79 -7.37
C SER A 72 5.50 11.52 -6.72
N VAL A 73 5.38 10.46 -7.51
CA VAL A 73 4.83 9.18 -7.11
C VAL A 73 5.95 8.13 -7.05
N LYS A 74 5.98 7.37 -5.96
CA LYS A 74 6.82 6.18 -5.84
C LYS A 74 5.99 5.00 -5.40
N THR A 75 5.97 3.97 -6.24
CA THR A 75 5.25 2.73 -5.95
C THR A 75 6.24 1.60 -5.70
N THR A 76 5.96 0.81 -4.68
CA THR A 76 6.71 -0.42 -4.39
C THR A 76 5.78 -1.62 -4.31
N ALA A 77 6.26 -2.80 -4.69
CA ALA A 77 5.61 -4.07 -4.38
C ALA A 77 6.35 -4.83 -3.27
N MET A 78 7.38 -4.21 -2.66
CA MET A 78 8.10 -4.82 -1.53
C MET A 78 7.23 -4.78 -0.27
N MET A 79 7.03 -5.95 0.31
CA MET A 79 6.30 -6.13 1.56
C MET A 79 7.22 -5.90 2.77
N GLY A 80 6.66 -5.34 3.85
CA GLY A 80 7.37 -5.09 5.11
C GLY A 80 8.00 -3.70 5.24
N ALA A 81 8.65 -3.45 6.39
CA ALA A 81 9.27 -2.17 6.75
C ALA A 81 10.74 -2.04 6.30
N SER A 82 11.33 -3.12 5.78
CA SER A 82 12.67 -3.12 5.23
C SER A 82 12.66 -2.61 3.79
N GLY A 83 13.32 -1.48 3.55
CA GLY A 83 13.42 -0.89 2.22
C GLY A 83 13.40 0.62 2.25
N HIS A 84 13.49 1.20 1.06
CA HIS A 84 13.44 2.65 0.87
C HIS A 84 12.92 2.99 -0.52
N VAL A 85 12.46 4.23 -0.66
CA VAL A 85 12.29 4.87 -1.97
C VAL A 85 13.30 6.01 -2.07
N SER A 86 13.72 6.28 -3.31
CA SER A 86 14.67 7.35 -3.59
C SER A 86 14.07 8.37 -4.54
N PHE A 87 14.32 9.64 -4.24
CA PHE A 87 13.99 10.80 -5.08
C PHE A 87 15.28 11.44 -5.58
N ASN A 88 15.26 11.96 -6.80
CA ASN A 88 16.42 12.64 -7.37
C ASN A 88 16.54 14.03 -6.74
N ALA A 89 17.70 14.35 -6.15
CA ALA A 89 17.92 15.63 -5.48
C ALA A 89 17.79 16.82 -6.45
N ASN A 90 18.15 16.63 -7.73
CA ASN A 90 18.11 17.67 -8.75
C ASN A 90 16.68 18.02 -9.20
N SER A 91 15.69 17.17 -8.91
CA SER A 91 14.32 17.36 -9.36
C SER A 91 13.32 17.55 -8.22
N LEU A 92 13.71 17.27 -6.98
CA LEU A 92 12.79 17.32 -5.83
C LEU A 92 12.26 18.73 -5.55
N SER A 93 13.03 19.76 -5.88
CA SER A 93 12.61 21.17 -5.76
C SER A 93 11.47 21.55 -6.71
N LEU A 94 11.16 20.72 -7.71
CA LEU A 94 10.06 20.92 -8.64
C LEU A 94 8.77 20.23 -8.18
N VAL A 95 8.80 19.58 -7.01
CA VAL A 95 7.73 18.74 -6.49
C VAL A 95 7.12 19.44 -5.28
N ASP A 96 5.81 19.57 -5.25
CA ASP A 96 5.07 20.19 -4.15
C ASP A 96 4.67 19.11 -3.11
N ARG A 97 4.32 17.91 -3.58
CA ARG A 97 3.82 16.80 -2.76
C ARG A 97 4.43 15.45 -3.17
N ILE A 98 4.64 14.58 -2.19
CA ILE A 98 5.12 13.22 -2.42
C ILE A 98 4.06 12.22 -2.01
N VAL A 99 3.83 11.26 -2.90
CA VAL A 99 2.96 10.12 -2.64
C VAL A 99 3.79 8.84 -2.77
N VAL A 100 3.84 8.05 -1.69
CA VAL A 100 4.47 6.73 -1.67
C VAL A 100 3.40 5.69 -1.48
N LEU A 101 3.32 4.74 -2.40
CA LEU A 101 2.31 3.69 -2.43
C LEU A 101 2.97 2.32 -2.35
N ARG A 102 2.25 1.37 -1.77
CA ARG A 102 2.57 -0.06 -1.86
C ARG A 102 1.46 -0.79 -2.57
N VAL A 103 1.81 -1.60 -3.56
CA VAL A 103 0.88 -2.61 -4.09
C VAL A 103 1.07 -3.87 -3.25
N ASN A 104 0.06 -4.18 -2.43
CA ASN A 104 0.04 -5.39 -1.64
C ASN A 104 -0.39 -6.56 -2.54
N THR A 105 0.56 -7.45 -2.82
CA THR A 105 0.38 -8.57 -3.75
C THR A 105 -0.43 -9.72 -3.16
N GLU A 106 -0.66 -9.74 -1.85
CA GLU A 106 -1.46 -10.77 -1.18
C GLU A 106 -2.96 -10.41 -1.19
N GLU A 107 -3.27 -9.14 -0.91
CA GLU A 107 -4.65 -8.62 -0.89
C GLU A 107 -5.07 -7.98 -2.22
N MET A 108 -4.14 -7.85 -3.18
CA MET A 108 -4.36 -7.18 -4.46
C MET A 108 -4.94 -5.76 -4.29
N GLN A 109 -4.37 -5.00 -3.35
CA GLN A 109 -4.81 -3.65 -2.98
C GLN A 109 -3.65 -2.65 -3.02
N ILE A 110 -3.99 -1.37 -3.13
CA ILE A 110 -3.04 -0.26 -3.09
C ILE A 110 -3.10 0.37 -1.69
N GLU A 111 -1.98 0.34 -0.98
CA GLU A 111 -1.79 0.96 0.33
C GLU A 111 -1.07 2.30 0.16
N THR A 112 -1.56 3.34 0.84
CA THR A 112 -0.84 4.62 0.90
C THR A 112 0.12 4.60 2.08
N LEU A 113 1.44 4.62 1.80
CA LEU A 113 2.48 4.70 2.83
C LEU A 113 2.82 6.16 3.19
N LEU A 114 2.68 7.06 2.23
CA LEU A 114 2.85 8.50 2.43
C LEU A 114 1.99 9.27 1.42
N ASN A 115 1.35 10.34 1.89
CA ASN A 115 0.74 11.37 1.06
C ASN A 115 0.86 12.68 1.82
N ALA A 116 1.90 13.46 1.53
CA ALA A 116 2.18 14.70 2.24
C ALA A 116 2.99 15.70 1.40
N PRO A 117 2.88 17.02 1.68
CA PRO A 117 3.75 18.03 1.11
C PRO A 117 5.23 17.74 1.37
N VAL A 118 6.10 18.08 0.42
CA VAL A 118 7.56 17.85 0.55
C VAL A 118 8.11 18.53 1.80
N ALA A 119 7.60 19.71 2.14
CA ALA A 119 8.03 20.49 3.30
C ALA A 119 7.81 19.74 4.63
N GLU A 120 6.75 18.95 4.75
CA GLU A 120 6.41 18.22 5.98
C GLU A 120 7.24 16.95 6.19
N VAL A 121 7.80 16.41 5.11
CA VAL A 121 8.59 15.16 5.13
C VAL A 121 10.08 15.39 4.96
N ALA A 122 10.51 16.66 4.88
CA ALA A 122 11.90 17.06 4.65
C ALA A 122 12.85 16.42 5.67
N GLU A 123 12.46 16.40 6.94
CA GLU A 123 13.25 15.85 8.06
C GLU A 123 13.36 14.32 8.04
N LEU A 124 12.48 13.64 7.30
CA LEU A 124 12.53 12.18 7.19
C LEU A 124 13.61 11.72 6.19
N PHE A 125 14.00 12.59 5.26
CA PHE A 125 14.96 12.25 4.24
C PHE A 125 16.35 12.02 4.82
N SER A 126 17.05 11.11 4.15
CA SER A 126 18.47 10.87 4.34
C SER A 126 19.11 11.10 2.98
N GLU A 127 20.19 11.87 2.89
CA GLU A 127 20.84 12.12 1.60
C GLU A 127 21.95 11.09 1.36
N ALA A 128 21.97 10.48 0.19
CA ALA A 128 23.09 9.66 -0.26
C ALA A 128 23.20 9.66 -1.79
N ASN A 129 24.43 9.82 -2.30
CA ASN A 129 24.74 9.73 -3.74
C ASN A 129 23.84 10.61 -4.64
N GLY A 130 23.57 11.85 -4.23
CA GLY A 130 22.72 12.79 -4.98
C GLY A 130 21.24 12.40 -5.02
N LYS A 131 20.80 11.55 -4.08
CA LYS A 131 19.40 11.14 -3.93
C LYS A 131 18.94 11.39 -2.50
N TYR A 132 17.68 11.77 -2.38
CA TYR A 132 16.95 11.77 -1.12
C TYR A 132 16.32 10.39 -0.91
N ILE A 133 16.68 9.75 0.19
CA ILE A 133 16.26 8.40 0.57
C ILE A 133 15.25 8.50 1.70
N LEU A 134 14.11 7.85 1.51
CA LEU A 134 13.05 7.74 2.51
C LEU A 134 12.86 6.26 2.87
N SER A 135 13.23 5.89 4.10
CA SER A 135 13.11 4.51 4.56
C SER A 135 11.67 4.18 4.96
N PHE A 136 11.21 2.97 4.64
CA PHE A 136 9.85 2.55 4.98
C PHE A 136 9.60 2.53 6.50
N SER A 137 10.63 2.23 7.29
CA SER A 137 10.58 2.32 8.76
C SER A 137 10.21 3.71 9.29
N LYS A 138 10.58 4.79 8.59
CA LYS A 138 10.22 6.17 8.97
C LYS A 138 8.78 6.49 8.53
N LEU A 139 8.33 5.95 7.41
CA LEU A 139 6.96 6.14 6.91
C LEU A 139 5.90 5.52 7.82
N VAL A 140 6.16 4.31 8.33
CA VAL A 140 5.27 3.64 9.31
C VAL A 140 5.04 4.50 10.56
N LYS A 141 6.03 5.32 10.93
CA LYS A 141 5.92 6.26 12.07
C LYS A 141 5.24 7.57 11.70
N PHE A 142 5.40 8.02 10.45
CA PHE A 142 4.84 9.27 9.95
C PHE A 142 3.32 9.17 9.72
N HIS A 143 2.83 8.00 9.32
CA HIS A 143 1.39 7.70 9.23
C HIS A 143 0.84 7.17 10.55
N ARG A 144 0.69 8.07 11.52
CA ARG A 144 -0.38 7.98 12.53
C ARG A 144 -1.09 9.33 12.70
N PRO A 145 -1.75 9.91 11.68
CA PRO A 145 -3.10 10.34 11.96
C PRO A 145 -3.88 9.04 12.21
N LYS A 146 -4.45 8.88 13.41
CA LYS A 146 -5.49 7.87 13.64
C LYS A 146 -6.44 7.95 12.46
N SER A 147 -6.45 6.95 11.60
CA SER A 147 -7.62 6.77 10.77
C SER A 147 -8.76 6.62 11.78
N GLU A 148 -9.71 7.55 11.80
CA GLU A 148 -10.94 7.43 12.60
C GLU A 148 -11.79 6.22 12.15
N LEU A 149 -11.30 5.42 11.20
CA LEU A 149 -11.89 4.14 10.85
C LEU A 149 -12.06 3.33 12.12
N LYS A 150 -13.32 3.10 12.45
CA LYS A 150 -13.69 2.43 13.68
C LYS A 150 -13.30 0.96 13.56
N CYS A 151 -12.79 0.40 14.66
CA CYS A 151 -12.72 -1.03 14.81
C CYS A 151 -14.16 -1.57 14.87
N LEU A 152 -14.53 -2.40 13.89
CA LEU A 152 -15.85 -3.01 13.82
C LEU A 152 -15.93 -4.25 14.73
N ARG A 153 -14.91 -5.11 14.64
CA ARG A 153 -14.79 -6.35 15.42
C ARG A 153 -13.36 -6.50 15.92
N GLN A 154 -13.22 -6.92 17.16
CA GLN A 154 -11.93 -7.22 17.78
C GLN A 154 -12.03 -8.52 18.56
N VAL A 155 -11.00 -9.36 18.43
CA VAL A 155 -10.79 -10.54 19.28
C VAL A 155 -9.36 -10.55 19.77
N SER A 156 -9.15 -11.10 20.97
CA SER A 156 -7.82 -11.28 21.55
C SER A 156 -7.63 -12.75 21.88
N PHE A 157 -6.45 -13.28 21.59
CA PHE A 157 -6.06 -14.65 21.89
C PHE A 157 -4.58 -14.67 22.27
N GLU A 158 -4.29 -15.11 23.50
CA GLU A 158 -2.94 -15.02 24.09
C GLU A 158 -2.36 -13.60 24.00
N ASP A 159 -1.20 -13.44 23.35
CA ASP A 159 -0.53 -12.17 23.12
C ASP A 159 -0.96 -11.50 21.80
N TYR A 160 -1.89 -12.10 21.04
CA TYR A 160 -2.42 -11.56 19.80
C TYR A 160 -3.71 -10.77 20.01
N THR A 161 -3.86 -9.68 19.25
CA THR A 161 -5.11 -8.96 19.06
C THR A 161 -5.37 -8.82 17.57
N VAL A 162 -6.52 -9.33 17.11
CA VAL A 162 -6.95 -9.25 15.72
C VAL A 162 -8.12 -8.28 15.63
N ARG A 163 -8.02 -7.28 14.76
CA ARG A 163 -9.04 -6.25 14.55
C ARG A 163 -9.47 -6.22 13.09
N GLU A 164 -10.78 -6.13 12.88
CA GLU A 164 -11.35 -5.72 11.62
C GLU A 164 -11.68 -4.22 11.68
N ILE A 165 -11.22 -3.50 10.68
CA ILE A 165 -11.41 -2.06 10.52
C ILE A 165 -12.54 -1.81 9.52
N GLU A 166 -13.19 -0.64 9.59
CA GLU A 166 -14.35 -0.27 8.77
C GLU A 166 -14.20 -0.48 7.25
N ASN A 167 -12.98 -0.37 6.72
CA ASN A 167 -12.69 -0.63 5.30
C ASN A 167 -12.51 -2.12 4.94
N GLY A 168 -12.76 -3.03 5.90
CA GLY A 168 -12.60 -4.48 5.76
C GLY A 168 -11.17 -4.98 5.91
N SER A 169 -10.20 -4.10 6.21
CA SER A 169 -8.82 -4.51 6.48
C SER A 169 -8.71 -5.22 7.83
N ILE A 170 -7.79 -6.18 7.92
CA ILE A 170 -7.47 -6.89 9.15
C ILE A 170 -6.11 -6.43 9.66
N GLU A 171 -6.11 -5.97 10.91
CA GLU A 171 -4.91 -5.62 11.66
C GLU A 171 -4.62 -6.70 12.71
N VAL A 172 -3.35 -7.06 12.86
CA VAL A 172 -2.91 -7.98 13.92
C VAL A 172 -1.84 -7.29 14.74
N GLU A 173 -2.05 -7.23 16.04
CA GLU A 173 -1.06 -6.83 17.02
C GLU A 173 -0.57 -8.05 17.80
N ARG A 174 0.72 -8.07 18.14
CA ARG A 174 1.29 -9.04 19.08
C ARG A 174 2.06 -8.30 20.16
N SER A 175 1.72 -8.54 21.43
CA SER A 175 2.32 -7.81 22.58
C SER A 175 2.25 -6.27 22.44
N GLY A 176 1.20 -5.75 21.79
CA GLY A 176 1.00 -4.32 21.56
C GLY A 176 1.74 -3.73 20.34
N GLU A 177 2.49 -4.54 19.59
CA GLU A 177 3.11 -4.13 18.33
C GLU A 177 2.29 -4.59 17.12
N LEU A 178 1.96 -3.65 16.22
CA LEU A 178 1.26 -3.96 14.98
C LEU A 178 2.18 -4.74 14.03
N LEU A 179 1.71 -5.90 13.59
CA LEU A 179 2.44 -6.79 12.70
C LEU A 179 2.13 -6.48 11.24
N SER A 180 3.17 -6.25 10.45
CA SER A 180 3.09 -6.12 8.99
C SER A 180 4.29 -6.82 8.35
N PRO A 181 4.09 -7.79 7.45
CA PRO A 181 2.81 -8.25 6.89
C PRO A 181 1.95 -9.07 7.87
N THR A 182 0.62 -8.96 7.73
CA THR A 182 -0.36 -9.53 8.66
C THR A 182 -0.58 -11.04 8.45
N VAL A 183 -0.47 -11.53 7.21
CA VAL A 183 -0.79 -12.93 6.84
C VAL A 183 0.04 -13.98 7.59
N PRO A 184 1.38 -13.86 7.76
CA PRO A 184 2.15 -14.84 8.51
C PRO A 184 1.65 -14.99 9.96
N ALA A 185 1.29 -13.89 10.61
CA ALA A 185 0.76 -13.90 11.97
C ALA A 185 -0.61 -14.59 12.03
N LEU A 186 -1.52 -14.26 11.10
CA LEU A 186 -2.82 -14.92 11.00
C LEU A 186 -2.69 -16.43 10.71
N ARG A 187 -1.72 -16.84 9.90
CA ARG A 187 -1.47 -18.27 9.63
C ARG A 187 -0.97 -19.01 10.87
N SER A 188 -0.06 -18.42 11.63
CA SER A 188 0.38 -19.01 12.91
C SER A 188 -0.80 -19.17 13.86
N LEU A 189 -1.60 -18.12 14.03
CA LEU A 189 -2.78 -18.13 14.88
C LEU A 189 -3.85 -19.14 14.41
N ALA A 190 -4.13 -19.21 13.12
CA ALA A 190 -5.07 -20.19 12.56
C ALA A 190 -4.58 -21.64 12.76
N LYS A 191 -3.26 -21.88 12.70
CA LYS A 191 -2.68 -23.21 12.98
C LYS A 191 -2.89 -23.63 14.44
N GLU A 192 -2.69 -22.70 15.37
CA GLU A 192 -2.89 -22.93 16.81
C GLU A 192 -4.37 -23.18 17.14
N LEU A 193 -5.28 -22.45 16.49
CA LEU A 193 -6.73 -22.59 16.67
C LEU A 193 -7.35 -23.75 15.86
N GLY A 194 -6.57 -24.44 15.03
CA GLY A 194 -7.06 -25.53 14.17
C GLY A 194 -8.00 -25.08 13.03
N ILE A 195 -7.90 -23.81 12.61
CA ILE A 195 -8.73 -23.23 11.55
C ILE A 195 -8.15 -23.58 10.17
N GLN A 196 -9.01 -23.96 9.22
CA GLN A 196 -8.61 -24.24 7.84
C GLN A 196 -8.05 -22.99 7.15
N MET A 197 -6.96 -23.15 6.41
CA MET A 197 -6.29 -22.05 5.70
C MET A 197 -6.60 -21.98 4.20
N LEU A 198 -7.41 -22.91 3.70
CA LEU A 198 -7.78 -22.99 2.28
C LEU A 198 -9.28 -22.72 2.14
N ASN A 199 -9.65 -22.06 1.05
CA ASN A 199 -11.04 -21.86 0.67
C ASN A 199 -11.61 -23.11 -0.03
N GLY A 200 -12.91 -23.09 -0.35
CA GLY A 200 -13.61 -24.20 -1.00
C GLY A 200 -13.08 -24.58 -2.39
N ASN A 201 -12.27 -23.71 -3.03
CA ASN A 201 -11.62 -23.97 -4.31
C ASN A 201 -10.17 -24.48 -4.14
N GLY A 202 -9.70 -24.70 -2.91
CA GLY A 202 -8.33 -25.15 -2.61
C GLY A 202 -7.27 -24.05 -2.60
N ASN A 203 -7.64 -22.78 -2.83
CA ASN A 203 -6.70 -21.66 -2.77
C ASN A 203 -6.53 -21.17 -1.31
N PRO A 204 -5.33 -20.71 -0.92
CA PRO A 204 -5.13 -20.14 0.41
C PRO A 204 -6.02 -18.92 0.68
N TYR A 205 -6.51 -18.78 1.91
CA TYR A 205 -7.20 -17.58 2.35
C TYR A 205 -6.27 -16.36 2.32
N ASN A 206 -6.79 -15.23 1.85
CA ASN A 206 -6.13 -13.93 2.01
C ASN A 206 -6.32 -13.40 3.45
N THR A 207 -5.66 -12.28 3.78
CA THR A 207 -5.70 -11.68 5.13
C THR A 207 -7.12 -11.48 5.64
N ARG A 208 -8.02 -10.96 4.79
CA ARG A 208 -9.40 -10.64 5.17
C ARG A 208 -10.22 -11.90 5.44
N GLN A 209 -10.11 -12.89 4.56
CA GLN A 209 -10.82 -14.16 4.71
C GLN A 209 -10.34 -14.91 5.97
N LEU A 210 -9.02 -14.99 6.17
CA LEU A 210 -8.45 -15.69 7.32
C LEU A 210 -8.75 -14.95 8.63
N GLY A 211 -8.65 -13.62 8.62
CA GLY A 211 -9.00 -12.77 9.76
C GLY A 211 -10.47 -12.87 10.15
N ASP A 212 -11.39 -12.85 9.17
CA ASP A 212 -12.83 -13.03 9.44
C ASP A 212 -13.14 -14.41 10.03
N GLN A 213 -12.48 -15.49 9.56
CA GLN A 213 -12.62 -16.83 10.14
C GLN A 213 -12.14 -16.88 11.60
N ILE A 214 -10.99 -16.28 11.89
CA ILE A 214 -10.44 -16.20 13.26
C ILE A 214 -11.36 -15.38 14.17
N ILE A 215 -11.83 -14.21 13.72
CA ILE A 215 -12.75 -13.36 14.47
C ILE A 215 -14.06 -14.10 14.77
N LYS A 216 -14.62 -14.82 13.78
CA LYS A 216 -15.83 -15.63 13.98
C LYS A 216 -15.61 -16.78 14.95
N PHE A 217 -14.48 -17.48 14.84
CA PHE A 217 -14.16 -18.61 15.71
C PHE A 217 -13.98 -18.16 17.16
N LEU A 218 -13.16 -17.14 17.40
CA LEU A 218 -12.89 -16.61 18.74
C LEU A 218 -14.08 -15.85 19.34
N GLY A 219 -14.92 -15.21 18.50
CA GLY A 219 -16.14 -14.54 18.97
C GLY A 219 -17.30 -15.49 19.29
N ALA A 220 -17.20 -16.76 18.91
CA ALA A 220 -18.20 -17.80 19.19
C ALA A 220 -17.86 -18.67 20.42
N ILE A 221 -16.66 -18.49 21.00
CA ILE A 221 -16.18 -19.15 22.23
C ILE A 221 -16.41 -18.20 23.41
#